data_AF-A0A7S0MZA6-F1
#
_entry.id   AF-A0A7S0MZA6-F1
#
_cell.length_a   1.000
_cell.length_b   1.000
_cell.length_c   1.000
_cell.angle_alpha   90.00
_cell.angle_beta   90.00
_cell.angle_gamma   90.00
#
_symmetry.space_group_name_H-M   'P 1'
#
loop_
_entity.id
_entity.type
_entity.pdbx_description
1 polymer ?
#
loop_
_entity_poly.entity_id
_entity_poly.type
_entity_poly.pdbx_seq_one_letter_code
_entity_poly.pdbx_strand_id
1 'polypeptide(L)'
;ELVGIVALSFAPSTREENMSTAPPTDAAYLSNMAVAGAHRRRGVARALLGASEDLLERIGGVDIWLHVMMEDPTARSLYTNEGYAEIEADKATLFGRGKARKILMQKVFEEGSNRFADFVDQ
;
A
#
# COMPACT_ATOMS: atom_id res chain seq x y z
N GLU A 1 6.97 18.86 15.16
CA GLU A 1 6.04 17.80 15.60
C GLU A 1 5.94 16.75 14.50
N LEU A 2 5.92 15.46 14.85
CA LEU A 2 5.69 14.38 13.88
C LEU A 2 4.18 14.22 13.68
N VAL A 3 3.69 14.53 12.48
CA VAL A 3 2.24 14.58 12.18
C VAL A 3 1.75 13.39 11.34
N GLY A 4 2.67 12.60 10.78
CA GLY A 4 2.36 11.39 10.03
C GLY A 4 3.60 10.60 9.64
N ILE A 5 3.39 9.36 9.23
CA ILE A 5 4.40 8.40 8.79
C ILE A 5 3.85 7.56 7.64
N VAL A 6 4.72 7.17 6.72
CA VAL A 6 4.50 6.12 5.74
C VAL A 6 5.71 5.20 5.73
N ALA A 7 5.47 3.90 5.61
CA ALA A 7 6.51 2.88 5.54
C ALA A 7 6.33 2.07 4.26
N LEU A 8 7.43 1.95 3.50
CA LEU A 8 7.51 1.15 2.27
C LEU A 8 8.44 -0.04 2.51
N SER A 9 8.07 -1.18 1.94
CA SER A 9 8.79 -2.44 2.00
C SER A 9 9.07 -2.92 0.58
N PHE A 10 10.34 -3.15 0.28
CA PHE A 10 10.80 -3.56 -1.05
C PHE A 10 11.21 -5.02 -1.12
N ALA A 11 11.47 -5.66 0.03
CA ALA A 11 11.71 -7.09 0.11
C ALA A 11 10.48 -7.80 0.67
N PRO A 12 10.13 -9.01 0.18
CA PRO A 12 9.08 -9.82 0.79
C PRO A 12 9.35 -10.14 2.27
N SER A 13 10.62 -10.30 2.66
CA SER A 13 11.05 -10.62 4.03
C SER A 13 10.77 -9.51 5.04
N THR A 14 10.53 -8.27 4.59
CA THR A 14 10.23 -7.13 5.46
C THR A 14 8.73 -6.84 5.57
N ARG A 15 7.87 -7.69 4.96
CA ARG A 15 6.41 -7.57 5.01
C ARG A 15 5.83 -8.46 6.13
N GLU A 16 4.59 -8.19 6.53
CA GLU A 16 3.90 -9.02 7.55
C GLU A 16 3.82 -10.49 7.11
N GLU A 17 4.32 -11.40 7.94
CA GLU A 17 4.11 -12.84 7.78
C GLU A 17 2.61 -13.14 8.00
N ASN A 18 1.93 -13.79 7.04
CA ASN A 18 0.49 -14.12 7.04
C ASN A 18 -0.47 -13.08 6.45
N MET A 19 -0.11 -12.46 5.32
CA MET A 19 -1.07 -11.79 4.45
C MET A 19 -2.03 -12.81 3.81
N SER A 20 -3.34 -12.53 3.86
CA SER A 20 -4.38 -13.38 3.29
C SER A 20 -4.35 -13.41 1.76
N THR A 21 -3.93 -12.31 1.14
CA THR A 21 -3.63 -12.15 -0.28
C THR A 21 -2.22 -11.62 -0.41
N ALA A 22 -1.34 -12.30 -1.16
CA ALA A 22 0.07 -11.91 -1.25
C ALA A 22 0.29 -10.88 -2.37
N PRO A 23 0.86 -9.69 -2.07
CA PRO A 23 1.33 -8.78 -3.11
C PRO A 23 2.52 -9.39 -3.86
N PRO A 24 2.78 -8.99 -5.13
CA PRO A 24 3.94 -9.45 -5.90
C PRO A 24 5.26 -9.26 -5.14
N THR A 25 6.20 -10.18 -5.32
CA THR A 25 7.47 -10.19 -4.57
C THR A 25 8.49 -9.17 -5.06
N ASP A 26 8.26 -8.63 -6.26
CA ASP A 26 9.12 -7.73 -7.03
C ASP A 26 8.55 -6.30 -7.15
N ALA A 27 7.60 -5.95 -6.27
CA ALA A 27 6.95 -4.65 -6.22
C ALA A 27 7.12 -3.95 -4.86
N ALA A 28 6.88 -2.63 -4.83
CA ALA A 28 6.87 -1.88 -3.58
C ALA A 28 5.59 -2.16 -2.79
N TYR A 29 5.70 -2.28 -1.47
CA TYR A 29 4.56 -2.51 -0.59
C TYR A 29 4.47 -1.43 0.50
N LEU A 30 3.37 -0.68 0.54
CA LEU A 30 3.09 0.25 1.64
C LEU A 30 2.56 -0.55 2.83
N SER A 31 3.41 -0.71 3.85
CA SER A 31 3.14 -1.57 5.00
C SER A 31 2.38 -0.87 6.11
N ASN A 32 2.59 0.43 6.27
CA ASN A 32 1.89 1.25 7.26
C ASN A 32 1.82 2.70 6.79
N MET A 33 0.68 3.36 7.03
CA MET A 33 0.55 4.81 6.91
C MET A 33 -0.39 5.32 7.99
N ALA A 34 0.05 6.34 8.72
CA ALA A 34 -0.74 6.94 9.77
C ALA A 34 -0.57 8.46 9.78
N VAL A 35 -1.68 9.16 10.07
CA VAL A 35 -1.70 10.61 10.30
C VAL A 35 -2.30 10.86 11.68
N ALA A 36 -1.60 11.68 12.47
CA ALA A 36 -2.05 12.11 13.79
C ALA A 36 -3.47 12.70 13.71
N GLY A 37 -4.34 12.33 14.64
CA GLY A 37 -5.78 12.66 14.59
C GLY A 37 -6.06 14.15 14.37
N ALA A 38 -5.32 15.02 15.06
CA ALA A 38 -5.44 16.47 14.96
C ALA A 38 -5.06 17.06 13.58
N HIS A 39 -4.33 16.30 12.75
CA HIS A 39 -3.84 16.71 11.43
C HIS A 39 -4.54 15.99 10.27
N ARG A 40 -5.54 15.15 10.55
CA ARG A 40 -6.35 14.49 9.51
C ARG A 40 -7.17 15.51 8.73
N ARG A 41 -7.59 15.13 7.53
CA ARG A 41 -8.42 15.95 6.61
C ARG A 41 -7.75 17.26 6.15
N ARG A 42 -6.42 17.35 6.24
CA ARG A 42 -5.61 18.49 5.77
C ARG A 42 -4.68 18.11 4.60
N GLY A 43 -4.95 17.00 3.91
CA GLY A 43 -4.14 16.52 2.80
C GLY A 43 -2.85 15.77 3.19
N VAL A 44 -2.55 15.59 4.49
CA VAL A 44 -1.30 14.94 4.94
C VAL A 44 -1.14 13.52 4.36
N ALA A 45 -2.18 12.69 4.40
CA ALA A 45 -2.11 11.33 3.85
C ALA A 45 -1.86 11.33 2.33
N ARG A 46 -2.45 12.29 1.61
CA ARG A 46 -2.21 12.48 0.17
C ARG A 46 -0.78 12.93 -0.11
N ALA A 47 -0.21 13.79 0.73
CA ALA A 47 1.19 14.20 0.62
C ALA A 47 2.16 13.02 0.90
N LEU A 48 1.84 12.16 1.88
CA LEU A 48 2.63 10.95 2.15
C LEU A 48 2.56 9.96 0.97
N LEU A 49 1.38 9.78 0.38
CA LEU A 49 1.22 8.98 -0.84
C LEU A 49 2.02 9.57 -2.00
N GLY A 50 1.81 10.85 -2.34
CA GLY A 50 2.55 11.50 -3.42
C GLY A 50 4.06 11.43 -3.24
N ALA A 51 4.59 11.62 -2.03
CA ALA A 51 6.02 11.46 -1.77
C ALA A 51 6.52 10.02 -1.95
N SER A 52 5.67 9.03 -1.67
CA SER A 52 5.97 7.62 -1.92
C SER A 52 5.98 7.34 -3.42
N GLU A 53 4.97 7.83 -4.15
CA GLU A 53 4.85 7.70 -5.61
C GLU A 53 6.03 8.35 -6.33
N ASP A 54 6.39 9.60 -5.98
CA ASP A 54 7.55 10.31 -6.50
C ASP A 54 8.87 9.53 -6.29
N LEU A 55 9.01 8.86 -5.14
CA LEU A 55 10.17 8.01 -4.87
C LEU A 55 10.18 6.79 -5.81
N LEU A 56 9.04 6.10 -5.96
CA LEU A 56 8.93 4.91 -6.78
C LEU A 56 9.16 5.20 -8.26
N GLU A 57 8.68 6.33 -8.77
CA GLU A 57 8.97 6.80 -10.12
C GLU A 57 10.48 7.03 -10.31
N ARG A 58 11.16 7.66 -9.35
CA ARG A 58 12.60 7.94 -9.43
C ARG A 58 13.50 6.71 -9.38
N ILE A 59 13.07 5.65 -8.69
CA ILE A 59 13.85 4.41 -8.55
C ILE A 59 13.52 3.36 -9.64
N GLY A 60 12.91 3.79 -10.74
CA GLY A 60 12.66 2.92 -11.90
C GLY A 60 11.20 2.60 -12.17
N GLY A 61 10.27 3.28 -11.51
CA GLY A 61 8.83 3.17 -11.79
C GLY A 61 8.28 1.81 -11.43
N VAL A 62 8.26 1.45 -10.14
CA VAL A 62 7.70 0.18 -9.65
C VAL A 62 6.29 0.35 -9.12
N ASP A 63 5.40 -0.61 -9.41
CA ASP A 63 4.04 -0.61 -8.88
C ASP A 63 4.04 -0.57 -7.35
N ILE A 64 3.02 0.10 -6.80
CA ILE A 64 2.79 0.17 -5.36
C ILE A 64 1.56 -0.62 -4.97
N TRP A 65 1.76 -1.49 -3.98
CA TRP A 65 0.74 -2.36 -3.44
C TRP A 65 0.48 -2.06 -1.97
N LEU A 66 -0.75 -2.24 -1.52
CA LEU A 66 -1.13 -2.09 -0.12
C LEU A 66 -2.34 -2.94 0.24
N HIS A 67 -2.51 -3.20 1.53
CA HIS A 67 -3.77 -3.68 2.06
C HIS A 67 -4.52 -2.56 2.77
N VAL A 68 -5.81 -2.46 2.50
CA VAL A 68 -6.73 -1.63 3.29
C VAL A 68 -7.76 -2.50 4.00
N MET A 69 -8.14 -2.12 5.21
CA MET A 69 -9.22 -2.80 5.94
C MET A 69 -10.55 -2.49 5.27
N MET A 70 -11.40 -3.51 5.06
CA MET A 70 -12.75 -3.32 4.52
C MET A 70 -13.61 -2.42 5.41
N GLU A 71 -13.35 -2.47 6.71
CA GLU A 71 -14.05 -1.70 7.73
C GLU A 71 -13.54 -0.24 7.83
N ASP A 72 -12.54 0.15 7.03
CA ASP A 72 -12.04 1.54 6.94
C ASP A 72 -12.40 2.18 5.58
N PRO A 73 -13.65 2.66 5.43
CA PRO A 73 -14.07 3.32 4.20
C PRO A 73 -13.31 4.62 3.94
N THR A 74 -12.74 5.26 4.97
CA THR A 74 -12.00 6.52 4.80
C THR A 74 -10.67 6.26 4.11
N ALA A 75 -9.91 5.26 4.58
CA ALA A 75 -8.66 4.87 3.94
C ALA A 75 -8.91 4.30 2.54
N ARG A 76 -9.94 3.45 2.38
CA ARG A 76 -10.30 2.90 1.06
C ARG A 76 -10.61 4.00 0.05
N SER A 77 -11.46 4.97 0.41
CA SER A 77 -11.75 6.11 -0.46
C SER A 77 -10.52 6.98 -0.75
N LEU A 78 -9.60 7.15 0.21
CA LEU A 78 -8.33 7.84 -0.05
C LEU A 78 -7.57 7.15 -1.18
N TYR A 79 -7.30 5.84 -1.05
CA TYR A 79 -6.51 5.12 -2.05
C TYR A 79 -7.21 5.06 -3.41
N THR A 80 -8.53 4.79 -3.46
CA THR A 80 -9.28 4.81 -4.73
C THR A 80 -9.21 6.17 -5.41
N ASN A 81 -9.31 7.28 -4.66
CA ASN A 81 -9.22 8.63 -5.22
C ASN A 81 -7.80 9.01 -5.69
N GLU A 82 -6.76 8.35 -5.16
CA GLU A 82 -5.37 8.50 -5.66
C GLU A 82 -5.04 7.52 -6.79
N GLY A 83 -6.01 6.74 -7.28
CA GLY A 83 -5.84 5.88 -8.46
C GLY A 83 -5.46 4.43 -8.15
N TYR A 84 -5.59 3.99 -6.91
CA TYR A 84 -5.38 2.58 -6.56
C TYR A 84 -6.63 1.75 -6.91
N ALA A 85 -6.42 0.71 -7.71
CA ALA A 85 -7.44 -0.29 -8.05
C ALA A 85 -7.52 -1.39 -6.98
N GLU A 86 -8.71 -1.92 -6.75
CA GLU A 86 -8.90 -3.11 -5.91
C GLU A 86 -8.65 -4.37 -6.73
N ILE A 87 -7.69 -5.19 -6.31
CA ILE A 87 -7.25 -6.38 -7.04
C ILE A 87 -7.87 -7.64 -6.46
N GLU A 88 -7.78 -7.81 -5.14
CA GLU A 88 -8.31 -8.98 -4.45
C GLU A 88 -8.83 -8.60 -3.07
N ALA A 89 -9.88 -9.27 -2.61
CA ALA A 89 -10.51 -9.01 -1.32
C ALA A 89 -10.65 -10.32 -0.54
N ASP A 90 -10.43 -10.26 0.78
CA ASP A 90 -10.59 -11.42 1.64
C ASP A 90 -11.97 -12.06 1.48
N LYS A 91 -11.96 -13.36 1.19
CA LYS A 91 -13.18 -14.18 1.14
C LYS A 91 -13.80 -14.24 2.54
N ALA A 92 -15.12 -14.09 2.61
CA ALA A 92 -15.85 -14.31 3.85
C ALA A 92 -15.73 -15.80 4.23
N THR A 93 -15.00 -16.11 5.29
CA THR A 93 -14.90 -17.48 5.79
C THR A 93 -15.94 -17.69 6.90
N LEU A 94 -16.70 -18.79 6.81
CA LEU A 94 -17.69 -19.19 7.81
C LEU A 94 -17.07 -19.44 9.21
N PHE A 95 -15.75 -19.61 9.28
CA PHE A 95 -15.01 -19.93 10.50
C PHE A 95 -14.22 -18.73 11.09
N GLY A 96 -14.18 -17.60 10.40
CA GLY A 96 -13.36 -16.43 10.77
C GLY A 96 -14.12 -15.35 11.51
N ARG A 97 -14.75 -15.67 12.65
CA ARG A 97 -15.30 -14.60 13.52
C ARG A 97 -14.13 -13.83 14.15
N GLY A 98 -13.83 -12.63 13.63
CA GLY A 98 -12.96 -11.64 14.28
C GLY A 98 -11.70 -11.23 13.53
N LYS A 99 -11.33 -11.84 12.39
CA LYS A 99 -10.22 -11.30 11.57
C LYS A 99 -10.77 -10.17 10.69
N ALA A 100 -10.28 -8.96 10.93
CA ALA A 100 -10.65 -7.81 10.13
C ALA A 100 -10.16 -8.03 8.69
N ARG A 101 -11.06 -7.81 7.73
CA ARG A 101 -10.89 -8.28 6.36
C ARG A 101 -10.13 -7.25 5.55
N LYS A 102 -9.20 -7.68 4.72
CA LYS A 102 -8.36 -6.80 3.90
C LYS A 102 -8.76 -6.83 2.42
N ILE A 103 -8.51 -5.72 1.73
CA ILE A 103 -8.54 -5.59 0.28
C ILE A 103 -7.12 -5.26 -0.17
N LEU A 104 -6.56 -6.08 -1.05
CA LEU A 104 -5.32 -5.80 -1.74
C LEU A 104 -5.58 -4.80 -2.86
N MET A 105 -4.86 -3.68 -2.83
CA MET A 105 -4.95 -2.61 -3.82
C MET A 105 -3.60 -2.39 -4.51
N GLN A 106 -3.66 -1.94 -5.76
CA GLN A 106 -2.50 -1.66 -6.60
C GLN A 106 -2.66 -0.33 -7.30
N LYS A 107 -1.58 0.42 -7.45
CA LYS A 107 -1.47 1.49 -8.44
C LYS A 107 -0.30 1.18 -9.38
N VAL A 108 -0.59 1.26 -10.67
CA VAL A 108 0.36 1.02 -11.76
C VAL A 108 0.92 2.37 -12.23
N PHE A 109 2.24 2.49 -12.31
CA PHE A 109 2.89 3.71 -12.84
C PHE A 109 3.25 3.57 -14.32
N GLU A 110 3.80 2.42 -14.70
CA GLU A 110 4.11 2.06 -16.09
C GLU A 110 3.79 0.59 -16.36
N GLU A 111 3.40 0.25 -17.59
CA GLU A 111 3.14 -1.14 -17.96
C GLU A 111 4.45 -1.97 -17.92
N GLY A 112 4.50 -3.01 -17.08
CA GLY A 112 5.72 -3.84 -16.91
C GLY A 112 6.76 -3.27 -15.92
N SER A 113 6.30 -2.41 -15.02
CA SER A 113 7.00 -1.71 -13.92
C SER A 113 7.62 -2.57 -12.82
N ASN A 114 7.33 -3.88 -12.73
CA ASN A 114 7.90 -4.73 -11.68
C ASN A 114 9.38 -5.07 -11.98
N ARG A 115 10.24 -4.05 -12.00
CA ARG A 115 11.68 -4.12 -12.32
C ARG A 115 12.56 -3.90 -11.10
N PHE A 116 12.03 -4.05 -9.88
CA PHE A 116 12.81 -3.80 -8.67
C PHE A 116 14.07 -4.69 -8.61
N ALA A 117 14.01 -5.91 -9.18
CA ALA A 117 15.15 -6.80 -9.32
C ALA A 117 16.34 -6.17 -10.08
N ASP A 118 16.10 -5.21 -10.98
CA ASP A 118 17.15 -4.55 -11.77
C ASP A 118 17.97 -3.53 -10.95
N PHE A 119 17.52 -3.18 -9.73
CA PHE A 119 18.11 -2.15 -8.87
C PHE A 119 18.81 -2.68 -7.62
N VAL A 120 18.52 -3.92 -7.18
CA VAL A 120 19.11 -4.49 -5.95
C VAL A 120 20.52 -5.03 -6.19
N ASP A 121 20.90 -5.27 -7.45
CA ASP A 121 22.19 -5.84 -7.85
C ASP A 121 23.21 -4.81 -8.40
N GLN A 122 23.00 -3.50 -8.17
CA GLN A 122 23.92 -2.42 -8.58
C GLN A 122 24.69 -1.80 -7.41
#